data_AF-A0A9P9G0T9-F1
#
_entry.id   AF-A0A9P9G0T9-F1
#
_cell.length_a   1.000
_cell.length_b   1.000
_cell.length_c   1.000
_cell.angle_alpha   90.00
_cell.angle_beta   90.00
_cell.angle_gamma   90.00
#
_symmetry.space_group_name_H-M   'P 1'
#
loop_
_entity.id
_entity.type
_entity.pdbx_description
1 polymer ?
#
loop_
_entity_poly.entity_id
_entity_poly.type
_entity_poly.pdbx_seq_one_letter_code
_entity_poly.pdbx_strand_id
1 'polypeptide(L)'
;KRWWARLTKSLGVILRSILKHPSIAPALLELIINIPGMREGFEIGTWHKIIGGKCDEEVVRYMEFTLESWVKLMGSKEALLYVDTEDVKEFQLRVPGVSQVDYRYLADLVEGGIAFRRLTDTAERSQILHRMKNINYLLPSIYTLQKDFKYLRLCTDTMKRLLHGKRKIPLTVQVLAYDAFSPKDLIEPENLFFERLKRLYLYIMQDLVELTGEWPLLEDGEKPPEASFRNPMNWHRLAQKARRLGFESDEIRRLAVTNPDEQVAFKALQDARPSSWYEYDESEVQDILSRIVHEFTRARARVSDESESTFTTIGAGEPITRRCGRQYSGAYIRDRWSFNLARFSRRTPESRDITSLFVRKSVF
;
A
#
# COMPACT_ATOMS: atom_id res chain seq x y z
N LYS A 1 8.94 1.84 -35.01
CA LYS A 1 9.93 2.95 -35.08
C LYS A 1 9.29 4.36 -35.01
N ARG A 2 8.12 4.63 -35.62
CA ARG A 2 7.48 5.98 -35.64
C ARG A 2 7.02 6.55 -34.28
N TRP A 3 6.63 5.71 -33.32
CA TRP A 3 6.13 6.20 -32.02
C TRP A 3 7.23 6.77 -31.09
N TRP A 4 8.46 6.26 -31.18
CA TRP A 4 9.62 6.78 -30.42
C TRP A 4 9.94 8.24 -30.74
N ALA A 5 9.63 8.71 -31.96
CA ALA A 5 9.87 10.08 -32.40
C ALA A 5 8.91 11.10 -31.75
N ARG A 6 7.79 10.64 -31.17
CA ARG A 6 6.84 11.48 -30.42
C ARG A 6 7.21 11.67 -28.95
N LEU A 7 8.21 10.94 -28.46
CA LEU A 7 8.66 11.04 -27.08
C LEU A 7 9.73 12.12 -26.94
N THR A 8 9.67 12.88 -25.86
CA THR A 8 10.79 13.72 -25.47
C THR A 8 12.02 12.85 -25.18
N LYS A 9 13.22 13.44 -25.25
CA LYS A 9 14.48 12.72 -24.99
C LYS A 9 14.47 12.02 -23.62
N SER A 10 13.92 12.68 -22.59
CA SER A 10 13.79 12.13 -21.24
C SER A 10 12.84 10.93 -21.18
N LEU A 11 11.64 11.04 -21.77
CA LEU A 11 10.68 9.94 -21.82
C LEU A 11 11.22 8.74 -22.60
N GLY A 12 11.97 8.98 -23.68
CA GLY A 12 12.64 7.94 -24.44
C GLY A 12 13.70 7.18 -23.62
N VAL A 13 14.43 7.86 -22.73
CA VAL A 13 15.38 7.20 -21.81
C VAL A 13 14.64 6.33 -20.81
N ILE A 14 13.58 6.86 -20.18
CA ILE A 14 12.79 6.11 -19.19
C ILE A 14 12.18 4.86 -19.84
N LEU A 15 11.55 5.00 -21.01
CA LEU A 15 10.97 3.88 -21.73
C LEU A 15 12.01 2.81 -22.10
N ARG A 16 13.22 3.19 -22.53
CA ARG A 16 14.31 2.24 -22.75
C ARG A 16 14.69 1.51 -21.46
N SER A 17 14.70 2.20 -20.33
CA SER A 17 14.97 1.58 -19.04
C SER A 17 13.89 0.56 -18.66
N ILE A 18 12.61 0.88 -18.91
CA ILE A 18 11.50 -0.04 -18.67
C ILE A 18 11.66 -1.29 -19.52
N LEU A 19 11.84 -1.13 -20.84
CA LEU A 19 11.91 -2.25 -21.78
C LEU A 19 13.15 -3.13 -21.62
N LYS A 20 14.21 -2.63 -20.96
CA LYS A 20 15.41 -3.40 -20.60
C LYS A 20 15.31 -4.05 -19.22
N HIS A 21 14.28 -3.74 -18.43
CA HIS A 21 14.16 -4.24 -17.07
C HIS A 21 13.68 -5.71 -17.10
N PRO A 22 14.44 -6.66 -16.53
CA PRO A 22 14.21 -8.09 -16.78
C PRO A 22 12.86 -8.61 -16.26
N SER A 23 12.42 -8.16 -15.08
CA SER A 23 11.14 -8.57 -14.47
C SER A 23 9.95 -7.74 -14.95
N ILE A 24 10.13 -6.42 -15.04
CA ILE A 24 9.05 -5.46 -15.33
C ILE A 24 8.64 -5.49 -16.81
N ALA A 25 9.59 -5.58 -17.75
CA ALA A 25 9.28 -5.47 -19.17
C ALA A 25 8.33 -6.58 -19.66
N PRO A 26 8.55 -7.88 -19.33
CA PRO A 26 7.66 -8.94 -19.78
C PRO A 26 6.22 -8.75 -19.28
N ALA A 27 6.05 -8.48 -17.98
CA ALA A 27 4.72 -8.31 -17.39
C ALA A 27 3.98 -7.08 -17.94
N LEU A 28 4.68 -5.96 -18.15
CA LEU A 28 4.09 -4.77 -18.75
C LEU A 28 3.66 -5.02 -20.20
N LEU A 29 4.52 -5.65 -21.01
CA LEU A 29 4.23 -5.97 -22.40
C LEU A 29 3.03 -6.91 -22.50
N GLU A 30 3.00 -7.95 -21.67
CA GLU A 30 1.88 -8.88 -21.59
C GLU A 30 0.56 -8.14 -21.32
N LEU A 31 0.55 -7.19 -20.39
CA LEU A 31 -0.64 -6.41 -20.06
C LEU A 31 -1.10 -5.50 -21.23
N ILE A 32 -0.20 -4.68 -21.79
CA ILE A 32 -0.58 -3.67 -22.81
C ILE A 32 -0.80 -4.24 -24.22
N ILE A 33 -0.28 -5.44 -24.49
CA ILE A 33 -0.53 -6.15 -25.75
C ILE A 33 -1.93 -6.75 -25.71
N ASN A 34 -2.29 -7.44 -24.62
CA ASN A 34 -3.58 -8.12 -24.50
C ASN A 34 -4.74 -7.15 -24.25
N ILE A 35 -4.50 -6.00 -23.61
CA ILE A 35 -5.53 -4.98 -23.35
C ILE A 35 -5.13 -3.65 -23.96
N PRO A 36 -5.35 -3.44 -25.28
CA PRO A 36 -4.96 -2.21 -25.97
C PRO A 36 -5.52 -0.93 -25.33
N GLY A 37 -6.73 -1.01 -24.75
CA GLY A 37 -7.39 0.11 -24.07
C GLY A 37 -6.58 0.71 -22.90
N MET A 38 -5.69 -0.08 -22.27
CA MET A 38 -4.88 0.38 -21.12
C MET A 38 -3.74 1.33 -21.48
N ARG A 39 -3.37 1.40 -22.76
CA ARG A 39 -2.18 2.16 -23.20
C ARG A 39 -2.28 3.66 -22.90
N GLU A 40 -3.48 4.23 -22.89
CA GLU A 40 -3.67 5.65 -22.59
C GLU A 40 -3.35 5.99 -21.13
N GLY A 41 -3.58 5.07 -20.20
CA GLY A 41 -3.26 5.25 -18.78
C GLY A 41 -1.78 5.13 -18.43
N PHE A 42 -0.92 4.74 -19.39
CA PHE A 42 0.50 4.51 -19.18
C PHE A 42 1.31 5.81 -19.19
N GLU A 43 1.53 6.36 -17.99
CA GLU A 43 2.27 7.61 -17.78
C GLU A 43 3.78 7.30 -17.69
N ILE A 44 4.47 7.17 -18.83
CA ILE A 44 5.92 6.82 -18.90
C ILE A 44 6.76 7.62 -17.89
N GLY A 45 6.44 8.90 -17.68
CA GLY A 45 7.14 9.79 -16.77
C GLY A 45 7.20 9.32 -15.32
N THR A 46 6.28 8.46 -14.84
CA THR A 46 6.28 7.98 -13.45
C THR A 46 7.21 6.78 -13.24
N TRP A 47 7.55 6.04 -14.30
CA TRP A 47 8.18 4.72 -14.19
C TRP A 47 9.65 4.73 -13.75
N HIS A 48 10.35 5.86 -13.89
CA HIS A 48 11.66 6.02 -13.25
C HIS A 48 11.58 5.92 -11.72
N LYS A 49 10.46 6.35 -11.12
CA LYS A 49 10.21 6.20 -9.67
C LYS A 49 9.82 4.77 -9.32
N ILE A 50 9.06 4.10 -10.18
CA ILE A 50 8.63 2.70 -10.02
C ILE A 50 9.86 1.79 -9.98
N ILE A 51 10.69 1.84 -11.03
CA ILE A 51 11.95 1.09 -11.13
C ILE A 51 12.92 1.47 -9.99
N GLY A 52 12.94 2.74 -9.61
CA GLY A 52 13.77 3.22 -8.51
C GLY A 52 13.33 2.73 -7.12
N GLY A 53 12.07 2.31 -6.95
CA GLY A 53 11.53 1.84 -5.67
C GLY A 53 12.13 0.51 -5.21
N LYS A 54 12.52 -0.35 -6.15
CA LYS A 54 13.00 -1.73 -5.87
C LYS A 54 11.95 -2.54 -5.11
N CYS A 55 10.74 -2.60 -5.67
CA CYS A 55 9.64 -3.45 -5.25
C CYS A 55 9.03 -4.10 -6.49
N ASP A 56 9.92 -4.76 -7.24
CA ASP A 56 9.62 -5.21 -8.59
C ASP A 56 8.60 -6.35 -8.54
N GLU A 57 8.70 -7.20 -7.54
CA GLU A 57 7.78 -8.31 -7.26
C GLU A 57 6.35 -7.82 -7.02
N GLU A 58 6.16 -6.80 -6.18
CA GLU A 58 4.84 -6.22 -5.92
C GLU A 58 4.25 -5.55 -7.18
N VAL A 59 5.09 -4.86 -7.97
CA VAL A 59 4.67 -4.19 -9.20
C VAL A 59 4.30 -5.20 -10.29
N VAL A 60 5.09 -6.26 -10.45
CA VAL A 60 4.79 -7.37 -11.37
C VAL A 60 3.49 -8.05 -10.97
N ARG A 61 3.33 -8.39 -9.69
CA ARG A 61 2.11 -9.02 -9.18
C ARG A 61 0.88 -8.14 -9.41
N TYR A 62 1.00 -6.82 -9.26
CA TYR A 62 -0.09 -5.88 -9.58
C TYR A 62 -0.48 -5.95 -11.07
N MET A 63 0.49 -5.99 -11.99
CA MET A 63 0.22 -6.11 -13.44
C MET A 63 -0.42 -7.45 -13.80
N GLU A 64 0.05 -8.55 -13.22
CA GLU A 64 -0.56 -9.88 -13.38
C GLU A 64 -1.99 -9.90 -12.86
N PHE A 65 -2.20 -9.41 -11.63
CA PHE A 65 -3.53 -9.29 -11.04
C PHE A 65 -4.44 -8.41 -11.89
N THR A 66 -3.89 -7.38 -12.54
CA THR A 66 -4.63 -6.56 -13.49
C THR A 66 -5.10 -7.39 -14.66
N LEU A 67 -4.21 -8.11 -15.35
CA LEU A 67 -4.58 -8.98 -16.45
C LEU A 67 -5.62 -10.03 -16.03
N GLU A 68 -5.39 -10.73 -14.92
CA GLU A 68 -6.31 -11.73 -14.35
C GLU A 68 -7.71 -11.15 -14.10
N SER A 69 -7.78 -9.93 -13.56
CA SER A 69 -9.04 -9.26 -13.25
C SER A 69 -9.86 -8.95 -14.49
N TRP A 70 -9.20 -8.49 -15.55
CA TRP A 70 -9.86 -8.20 -16.82
C TRP A 70 -10.22 -9.47 -17.57
N VAL A 71 -9.40 -10.53 -17.51
CA VAL A 71 -9.77 -11.86 -18.03
C VAL A 71 -10.99 -12.38 -17.31
N LYS A 72 -11.04 -12.26 -15.99
CA LYS A 72 -12.20 -12.67 -15.19
C LYS A 72 -13.47 -11.89 -15.53
N LEU A 73 -13.35 -10.60 -15.83
CA LEU A 73 -14.48 -9.77 -16.25
C LEU A 73 -14.97 -10.15 -17.65
N MET A 74 -14.04 -10.28 -18.60
CA MET A 74 -14.34 -10.53 -20.01
C MET A 74 -14.60 -12.01 -20.33
N GLY A 75 -14.25 -12.93 -19.43
CA GLY A 75 -14.45 -14.37 -19.58
C GLY A 75 -13.29 -15.11 -20.27
N SER A 76 -12.50 -14.43 -21.10
CA SER A 76 -11.32 -15.00 -21.74
C SER A 76 -10.26 -13.94 -22.07
N LYS A 77 -9.08 -14.40 -22.49
CA LYS A 77 -7.97 -13.53 -22.92
C LYS A 77 -8.24 -12.91 -24.29
N GLU A 78 -8.91 -13.65 -25.18
CA GLU A 78 -9.26 -13.21 -26.53
C GLU A 78 -10.28 -12.07 -26.48
N ALA A 79 -11.22 -12.13 -25.53
CA ALA A 79 -12.24 -11.11 -25.33
C ALA A 79 -11.67 -9.76 -24.84
N LEU A 80 -10.42 -9.73 -24.36
CA LEU A 80 -9.74 -8.49 -23.96
C LEU A 80 -9.53 -7.50 -25.12
N LEU A 81 -9.51 -7.98 -26.37
CA LEU A 81 -9.40 -7.14 -27.56
C LEU A 81 -10.61 -6.21 -27.77
N TYR A 82 -11.75 -6.54 -27.16
CA TYR A 82 -12.95 -5.70 -27.18
C TYR A 82 -12.90 -4.54 -26.20
N VAL A 83 -11.97 -4.55 -25.24
CA VAL A 83 -11.80 -3.51 -24.23
C VAL A 83 -11.10 -2.30 -24.84
N ASP A 84 -11.85 -1.22 -24.98
CA ASP A 84 -11.29 0.06 -25.41
C ASP A 84 -10.89 0.96 -24.22
N THR A 85 -10.40 2.15 -24.52
CA THR A 85 -9.90 3.05 -23.49
C THR A 85 -11.02 3.65 -22.63
N GLU A 86 -12.20 3.85 -23.19
CA GLU A 86 -13.34 4.35 -22.41
C GLU A 86 -13.84 3.27 -21.45
N ASP A 87 -13.86 2.01 -21.90
CA ASP A 87 -14.17 0.88 -21.03
C ASP A 87 -13.23 0.81 -19.82
N VAL A 88 -11.92 0.98 -20.04
CA VAL A 88 -10.94 1.02 -18.94
C VAL A 88 -11.24 2.16 -17.97
N LYS A 89 -11.53 3.38 -18.48
CA LYS A 89 -11.83 4.56 -17.65
C LYS A 89 -13.09 4.38 -16.82
N GLU A 90 -14.13 3.81 -17.40
CA GLU A 90 -15.43 3.64 -16.73
C GLU A 90 -15.40 2.54 -15.67
N PHE A 91 -14.66 1.46 -15.91
CA PHE A 91 -14.61 0.29 -15.03
C PHE A 91 -13.53 0.34 -13.96
N GLN A 92 -12.38 0.98 -14.22
CA GLN A 92 -11.32 1.06 -13.22
C GLN A 92 -11.83 1.73 -11.93
N LEU A 93 -11.27 1.35 -10.77
CA LEU A 93 -11.65 1.91 -9.46
C LEU A 93 -13.10 1.62 -9.02
N ARG A 94 -13.81 0.75 -9.73
CA ARG A 94 -15.14 0.27 -9.33
C ARG A 94 -15.08 -1.16 -8.83
N VAL A 95 -16.01 -1.52 -7.96
CA VAL A 95 -16.13 -2.84 -7.36
C VAL A 95 -17.58 -3.36 -7.42
N PRO A 96 -18.03 -3.80 -8.61
CA PRO A 96 -19.43 -4.17 -8.82
C PRO A 96 -19.90 -5.42 -8.04
N GLY A 97 -18.99 -6.21 -7.46
CA GLY A 97 -19.33 -7.32 -6.56
C GLY A 97 -19.56 -6.93 -5.10
N VAL A 98 -19.31 -5.67 -4.73
CA VAL A 98 -19.46 -5.17 -3.34
C VAL A 98 -20.32 -3.91 -3.29
N SER A 99 -20.15 -2.98 -4.23
CA SER A 99 -20.89 -1.72 -4.30
C SER A 99 -22.07 -1.83 -5.26
N GLN A 100 -23.29 -1.70 -4.73
CA GLN A 100 -24.51 -1.64 -5.54
C GLN A 100 -24.54 -0.42 -6.47
N VAL A 101 -23.96 0.70 -6.02
CA VAL A 101 -23.84 1.91 -6.83
C VAL A 101 -22.95 1.66 -8.05
N ASP A 102 -21.79 1.02 -7.86
CA ASP A 102 -20.91 0.66 -8.97
C ASP A 102 -21.55 -0.36 -9.91
N TYR A 103 -22.22 -1.38 -9.35
CA TYR A 103 -22.88 -2.39 -10.16
C TYR A 103 -23.94 -1.79 -11.09
N ARG A 104 -24.85 -0.98 -10.54
CA ARG A 104 -25.94 -0.35 -11.32
C ARG A 104 -25.38 0.54 -12.44
N TYR A 105 -24.43 1.41 -12.10
CA TYR A 105 -23.79 2.28 -13.07
C TYR A 105 -23.18 1.50 -14.24
N LEU A 106 -22.39 0.47 -13.93
CA LEU A 106 -21.75 -0.34 -14.96
C LEU A 106 -22.74 -1.22 -15.73
N ALA A 107 -23.79 -1.71 -15.08
CA ALA A 107 -24.85 -2.48 -15.74
C ALA A 107 -25.56 -1.62 -16.78
N ASP A 108 -25.93 -0.39 -16.46
CA ASP A 108 -26.57 0.54 -17.39
C ASP A 108 -25.69 0.80 -18.63
N LEU A 109 -24.37 0.94 -18.44
CA LEU A 109 -23.42 1.12 -19.55
C LEU A 109 -23.31 -0.13 -20.46
N VAL A 110 -23.34 -1.32 -19.87
CA VAL A 110 -23.26 -2.59 -20.61
C VAL A 110 -24.59 -2.91 -21.30
N GLU A 111 -25.73 -2.70 -20.66
CA GLU A 111 -27.03 -2.93 -21.27
C GLU A 111 -27.31 -1.91 -22.38
N GLY A 112 -26.92 -0.64 -22.17
CA GLY A 112 -27.07 0.44 -23.15
C GLY A 112 -26.12 0.38 -24.35
N GLY A 113 -25.23 -0.61 -24.44
CA GLY A 113 -24.27 -0.70 -25.55
C GLY A 113 -23.13 0.32 -25.50
N ILE A 114 -23.00 1.09 -24.41
CA ILE A 114 -22.03 2.19 -24.28
C ILE A 114 -20.64 1.63 -23.96
N ALA A 115 -20.58 0.64 -23.05
CA ALA A 115 -19.38 -0.10 -22.72
C ALA A 115 -19.20 -1.32 -23.64
N PHE A 116 -17.95 -1.70 -23.91
CA PHE A 116 -17.54 -2.80 -24.78
C PHE A 116 -18.22 -2.73 -26.15
N ARG A 117 -18.18 -1.56 -26.79
CA ARG A 117 -18.97 -1.26 -28.01
C ARG A 117 -18.73 -2.23 -29.16
N ARG A 118 -17.54 -2.83 -29.20
CA ARG A 118 -17.13 -3.80 -30.24
C ARG A 118 -17.67 -5.20 -29.99
N LEU A 119 -18.15 -5.49 -28.78
CA LEU A 119 -18.78 -6.76 -28.43
C LEU A 119 -20.29 -6.65 -28.71
N THR A 120 -20.70 -7.15 -29.87
CA THR A 120 -22.10 -7.10 -30.33
C THR A 120 -22.95 -8.30 -29.87
N ASP A 121 -22.32 -9.39 -29.45
CA ASP A 121 -23.00 -10.58 -28.96
C ASP A 121 -23.75 -10.30 -27.65
N THR A 122 -25.08 -10.35 -27.71
CA THR A 122 -25.96 -10.05 -26.57
C THR A 122 -25.87 -11.10 -25.46
N ALA A 123 -25.59 -12.35 -25.79
CA ALA A 123 -25.41 -13.40 -24.79
C ALA A 123 -24.13 -13.16 -23.99
N GLU A 124 -23.02 -12.83 -24.66
CA GLU A 124 -21.77 -12.50 -23.99
C GLU A 124 -21.86 -11.23 -23.15
N ARG A 125 -22.57 -10.20 -23.63
CA ARG A 125 -22.85 -8.98 -22.83
C ARG A 125 -23.62 -9.31 -21.55
N SER A 126 -24.61 -10.20 -21.64
CA SER A 126 -25.36 -10.66 -20.46
C SER A 126 -24.46 -11.41 -19.48
N GLN A 127 -23.49 -12.20 -19.99
CA GLN A 127 -22.52 -12.87 -19.13
C GLN A 127 -21.56 -11.90 -18.43
N ILE A 128 -21.20 -10.77 -19.04
CA ILE A 128 -20.42 -9.71 -18.36
C ILE A 128 -21.15 -9.22 -17.10
N LEU A 129 -22.46 -8.99 -17.16
CA LEU A 129 -23.27 -8.56 -16.01
C LEU A 129 -23.22 -9.57 -14.85
N HIS A 130 -23.18 -10.87 -15.17
CA HIS A 130 -23.01 -11.91 -14.16
C HIS A 130 -21.57 -11.96 -13.61
N ARG A 131 -20.56 -11.85 -14.46
CA ARG A 131 -19.14 -11.86 -14.07
C ARG A 131 -18.77 -10.65 -13.19
N MET A 132 -19.37 -9.49 -13.46
CA MET A 132 -19.21 -8.27 -12.66
C MET A 132 -19.52 -8.48 -11.17
N LYS A 133 -20.56 -9.24 -10.83
CA LYS A 133 -20.91 -9.55 -9.43
C LYS A 133 -19.81 -10.33 -8.68
N ASN A 134 -18.89 -10.95 -9.41
CA ASN A 134 -17.77 -11.69 -8.85
C ASN A 134 -16.48 -10.87 -8.70
N ILE A 135 -16.50 -9.59 -9.09
CA ILE A 135 -15.38 -8.66 -8.93
C ILE A 135 -15.52 -7.98 -7.55
N ASN A 136 -14.88 -8.57 -6.54
CA ASN A 136 -14.97 -8.15 -5.13
C ASN A 136 -13.80 -7.25 -4.67
N TYR A 137 -13.15 -6.59 -5.62
CA TYR A 137 -12.02 -5.69 -5.42
C TYR A 137 -12.13 -4.53 -6.42
N LEU A 138 -11.44 -3.42 -6.15
CA LEU A 138 -11.36 -2.31 -7.12
C LEU A 138 -10.75 -2.82 -8.42
N LEU A 139 -11.43 -2.64 -9.54
CA LEU A 139 -10.91 -3.09 -10.82
C LEU A 139 -9.62 -2.32 -11.14
N PRO A 140 -8.48 -3.01 -11.27
CA PRO A 140 -7.18 -2.37 -11.44
C PRO A 140 -6.94 -1.95 -12.89
N SER A 141 -6.01 -1.02 -13.09
CA SER A 141 -5.44 -0.66 -14.40
C SER A 141 -4.00 -0.19 -14.24
N ILE A 142 -3.31 0.05 -15.35
CA ILE A 142 -1.97 0.67 -15.30
C ILE A 142 -1.99 2.03 -14.61
N TYR A 143 -3.08 2.79 -14.80
CA TYR A 143 -3.26 4.05 -14.11
C TYR A 143 -3.34 3.85 -12.59
N THR A 144 -4.15 2.89 -12.11
CA THR A 144 -4.31 2.65 -10.67
C THR A 144 -3.01 2.19 -10.04
N LEU A 145 -2.25 1.29 -10.69
CA LEU A 145 -0.91 0.89 -10.29
C LEU A 145 0.00 2.09 -10.08
N GLN A 146 0.07 3.00 -11.07
CA GLN A 146 0.93 4.18 -11.00
C GLN A 146 0.52 5.14 -9.87
N LYS A 147 -0.77 5.23 -9.53
CA LYS A 147 -1.24 6.04 -8.40
C LYS A 147 -0.94 5.32 -7.08
N ASP A 148 -1.32 4.06 -6.93
CA ASP A 148 -1.13 3.24 -5.73
C ASP A 148 0.35 3.07 -5.39
N PHE A 149 1.23 3.04 -6.39
CA PHE A 149 2.67 3.03 -6.19
C PHE A 149 3.16 4.20 -5.31
N LYS A 150 2.50 5.36 -5.33
CA LYS A 150 2.85 6.48 -4.45
C LYS A 150 2.66 6.15 -2.98
N TYR A 151 1.70 5.29 -2.65
CA TYR A 151 1.46 4.80 -1.29
C TYR A 151 2.38 3.60 -0.99
N LEU A 152 2.44 2.63 -1.91
CA LEU A 152 3.30 1.45 -1.78
C LEU A 152 4.77 1.85 -1.54
N ARG A 153 5.26 2.85 -2.27
CA ARG A 153 6.63 3.36 -2.11
C ARG A 153 6.96 3.77 -0.68
N LEU A 154 6.02 4.42 0.02
CA LEU A 154 6.25 4.82 1.41
C LEU A 154 6.40 3.60 2.32
N CYS A 155 5.61 2.56 2.05
CA CYS A 155 5.69 1.31 2.80
C CYS A 155 6.98 0.54 2.50
N THR A 156 7.36 0.43 1.22
CA THR A 156 8.55 -0.30 0.78
C THR A 156 9.84 0.41 1.19
N ASP A 157 9.90 1.74 1.09
CA ASP A 157 11.04 2.53 1.57
C ASP A 157 11.19 2.40 3.10
N THR A 158 10.07 2.36 3.84
CA THR A 158 10.08 2.11 5.29
C THR A 158 10.57 0.70 5.63
N MET A 159 10.07 -0.32 4.94
CA MET A 159 10.50 -1.71 5.10
C MET A 159 12.00 -1.87 4.81
N LYS A 160 12.48 -1.30 3.70
CA LYS A 160 13.91 -1.28 3.34
C LYS A 160 14.74 -0.64 4.44
N ARG A 161 14.33 0.53 4.92
CA ARG A 161 15.03 1.22 6.00
C ARG A 161 15.01 0.44 7.32
N LEU A 162 13.94 -0.29 7.61
CA LEU A 162 13.89 -1.20 8.76
C LEU A 162 14.93 -2.32 8.63
N LEU A 163 15.05 -2.91 7.43
CA LEU A 163 15.89 -4.08 7.19
C LEU A 163 17.39 -3.74 7.14
N HIS A 164 17.78 -2.62 6.54
CA HIS A 164 19.20 -2.30 6.29
C HIS A 164 19.60 -0.84 6.58
N GLY A 165 18.76 -0.08 7.27
CA GLY A 165 19.03 1.31 7.62
C GLY A 165 18.99 2.24 6.40
N LYS A 166 19.78 3.32 6.43
CA LYS A 166 19.79 4.35 5.37
C LYS A 166 20.68 4.01 4.16
N ARG A 167 21.26 2.81 4.12
CA ARG A 167 22.17 2.39 3.04
C ARG A 167 21.38 2.21 1.75
N LYS A 168 21.94 2.59 0.60
CA LYS A 168 21.32 2.31 -0.70
C LYS A 168 21.77 0.95 -1.18
N ILE A 169 20.87 -0.03 -1.14
CA ILE A 169 21.14 -1.39 -1.60
C ILE A 169 20.38 -1.62 -2.93
N PRO A 170 21.03 -2.18 -3.96
CA PRO A 170 20.40 -2.42 -5.27
C PRO A 170 19.50 -3.68 -5.29
N LEU A 171 18.97 -4.11 -4.14
CA LEU A 171 18.08 -5.27 -3.99
C LEU A 171 16.64 -4.83 -3.78
N THR A 172 15.70 -5.70 -4.14
CA THR A 172 14.29 -5.48 -3.88
C THR A 172 13.95 -5.64 -2.41
N VAL A 173 12.86 -5.01 -1.99
CA VAL A 173 12.38 -5.09 -0.60
C VAL A 173 12.05 -6.54 -0.21
N GLN A 174 11.49 -7.34 -1.11
CA GLN A 174 11.15 -8.73 -0.81
C GLN A 174 12.41 -9.60 -0.64
N VAL A 175 13.43 -9.43 -1.49
CA VAL A 175 14.72 -10.13 -1.32
C VAL A 175 15.37 -9.78 0.01
N LEU A 176 15.40 -8.50 0.37
CA LEU A 176 15.93 -8.05 1.66
C LEU A 176 15.13 -8.59 2.85
N ALA A 177 13.80 -8.64 2.73
CA ALA A 177 12.94 -9.17 3.77
C ALA A 177 13.12 -10.68 3.93
N TYR A 178 13.30 -11.40 2.82
CA TYR A 178 13.53 -12.85 2.84
C TYR A 178 14.88 -13.20 3.46
N ASP A 179 15.94 -12.46 3.12
CA ASP A 179 17.28 -12.62 3.73
C ASP A 179 17.24 -12.36 5.25
N ALA A 180 16.47 -11.37 5.69
CA ALA A 180 16.27 -11.08 7.11
C ALA A 180 15.30 -12.05 7.81
N PHE A 181 14.55 -12.87 7.06
CA PHE A 181 13.59 -13.79 7.64
C PHE A 181 14.31 -15.08 8.06
N SER A 182 14.19 -15.46 9.33
CA SER A 182 14.80 -16.68 9.84
C SER A 182 13.75 -17.80 9.92
N PRO A 183 13.70 -18.73 8.94
CA PRO A 183 12.79 -19.86 8.97
C PRO A 183 13.41 -20.97 9.81
N LYS A 184 13.61 -20.74 11.12
CA LYS A 184 14.16 -21.79 11.99
C LYS A 184 13.16 -22.95 12.04
N ASP A 185 13.46 -24.01 11.28
CA ASP A 185 12.86 -25.34 11.32
C ASP A 185 11.38 -25.48 10.91
N LEU A 186 11.00 -25.02 9.70
CA LEU A 186 9.60 -25.07 9.25
C LEU A 186 9.40 -25.77 7.90
N ILE A 187 8.30 -26.52 7.81
CA ILE A 187 7.89 -27.37 6.67
C ILE A 187 7.39 -26.51 5.48
N GLU A 188 6.88 -25.30 5.72
CA GLU A 188 6.41 -24.36 4.69
C GLU A 188 6.94 -22.93 4.90
N PRO A 189 8.25 -22.69 4.67
CA PRO A 189 8.88 -21.41 4.98
C PRO A 189 8.34 -20.26 4.11
N GLU A 190 7.96 -20.52 2.86
CA GLU A 190 7.47 -19.49 1.92
C GLU A 190 6.09 -18.96 2.29
N ASN A 191 5.11 -19.84 2.55
CA ASN A 191 3.76 -19.43 2.94
C ASN A 191 3.79 -18.60 4.22
N LEU A 192 4.58 -19.05 5.21
CA LEU A 192 4.75 -18.32 6.44
C LEU A 192 5.47 -16.99 6.21
N PHE A 193 6.54 -16.96 5.39
CA PHE A 193 7.22 -15.72 5.04
C PHE A 193 6.24 -14.68 4.49
N PHE A 194 5.41 -15.05 3.51
CA PHE A 194 4.44 -14.11 2.93
C PHE A 194 3.39 -13.67 3.94
N GLU A 195 2.91 -14.56 4.81
CA GLU A 195 1.99 -14.19 5.89
C GLU A 195 2.63 -13.16 6.84
N ARG A 196 3.88 -13.40 7.25
CA ARG A 196 4.63 -12.52 8.17
C ARG A 196 4.98 -11.19 7.52
N LEU A 197 5.37 -11.20 6.25
CA LEU A 197 5.64 -10.00 5.45
C LEU A 197 4.39 -9.13 5.33
N LYS A 198 3.24 -9.74 5.02
CA LYS A 198 1.92 -9.09 4.98
C LYS A 198 1.57 -8.42 6.31
N ARG A 199 1.79 -9.10 7.45
CA ARG A 199 1.57 -8.52 8.79
C ARG A 199 2.48 -7.32 9.04
N LEU A 200 3.73 -7.38 8.57
CA LEU A 200 4.68 -6.30 8.73
C LEU A 200 4.32 -5.07 7.87
N TYR A 201 3.87 -5.30 6.62
CA TYR A 201 3.30 -4.24 5.78
C TYR A 201 2.10 -3.56 6.43
N LEU A 202 1.13 -4.31 6.96
CA LEU A 202 -0.02 -3.71 7.66
C LEU A 202 0.39 -2.86 8.87
N TYR A 203 1.40 -3.30 9.61
CA TYR A 203 1.93 -2.54 10.74
C TYR A 203 2.58 -1.22 10.29
N ILE A 204 3.34 -1.26 9.18
CA ILE A 204 3.91 -0.06 8.55
C ILE A 204 2.79 0.88 8.05
N MET A 205 1.78 0.32 7.39
CA MET A 205 0.65 1.08 6.85
C MET A 205 -0.14 1.78 7.96
N GLN A 206 -0.30 1.15 9.12
CA GLN A 206 -0.97 1.72 10.30
C GLN A 206 -0.23 2.97 10.81
N ASP A 207 1.09 2.93 10.92
CA ASP A 207 1.91 4.02 11.47
C ASP A 207 2.70 4.80 10.40
N LEU A 208 2.19 4.81 9.17
CA LEU A 208 2.93 5.29 8.02
C LEU A 208 3.40 6.75 8.19
N VAL A 209 2.56 7.61 8.75
CA VAL A 209 2.88 9.03 8.94
C VAL A 209 3.97 9.20 9.99
N GLU A 210 3.90 8.50 11.12
CA GLU A 210 4.91 8.60 12.18
C GLU A 210 6.24 7.96 11.76
N LEU A 211 6.21 6.94 10.92
CA LEU A 211 7.41 6.26 10.42
C LEU A 211 8.13 7.09 9.34
N THR A 212 7.37 7.69 8.42
CA THR A 212 7.91 8.39 7.24
C THR A 212 8.04 9.90 7.44
N GLY A 213 7.24 10.49 8.32
CA GLY A 213 7.06 11.94 8.42
C GLY A 213 6.35 12.55 7.21
N GLU A 214 5.80 11.74 6.29
CA GLU A 214 5.08 12.25 5.12
C GLU A 214 3.58 12.29 5.41
N TRP A 215 3.03 13.51 5.50
CA TRP A 215 1.60 13.72 5.75
C TRP A 215 0.75 13.19 4.58
N PRO A 216 -0.44 12.60 4.84
CA PRO A 216 -1.37 12.18 3.81
C PRO A 216 -1.84 13.35 2.93
N LEU A 217 -2.69 13.08 1.93
CA LEU A 217 -3.35 14.16 1.19
C LEU A 217 -4.27 14.93 2.15
N LEU A 218 -4.33 16.25 1.97
CA LEU A 218 -5.15 17.11 2.82
C LEU A 218 -6.62 17.01 2.44
N GLU A 219 -7.49 17.08 3.44
CA GLU A 219 -8.92 17.33 3.21
C GLU A 219 -9.15 18.79 2.80
N ASP A 220 -10.32 19.07 2.23
CA ASP A 220 -10.68 20.42 1.80
C ASP A 220 -10.67 21.40 2.99
N GLY A 221 -9.89 22.47 2.87
CA GLY A 221 -9.73 23.48 3.92
C GLY A 221 -8.72 23.11 5.03
N GLU A 222 -8.11 21.93 4.99
CA GLU A 222 -7.06 21.54 5.93
C GLU A 222 -5.72 22.21 5.56
N LYS A 223 -4.95 22.58 6.58
CA LYS A 223 -3.56 23.04 6.41
C LYS A 223 -2.60 21.92 6.78
N PRO A 224 -1.48 21.77 6.06
CA PRO A 224 -0.46 20.82 6.46
C PRO A 224 0.05 21.21 7.85
N PRO A 225 0.34 20.22 8.70
CA PRO A 225 0.78 20.51 10.05
C PRO A 225 2.20 21.12 10.05
N GLU A 226 2.46 21.99 11.04
CA GLU A 226 3.68 22.81 11.08
C GLU A 226 4.95 22.01 11.41
N ALA A 227 4.81 20.89 12.12
CA ALA A 227 5.94 20.07 12.57
C ALA A 227 5.92 18.66 11.97
N SER A 228 7.10 18.04 11.87
CA SER A 228 7.24 16.64 11.43
C SER A 228 6.71 15.68 12.50
N PHE A 229 5.86 14.72 12.09
CA PHE A 229 5.26 13.71 12.99
C PHE A 229 6.17 12.51 13.27
N ARG A 230 7.47 12.61 12.94
CA ARG A 230 8.39 11.48 13.13
C ARG A 230 8.54 11.17 14.60
N ASN A 231 8.03 10.02 15.01
CA ASN A 231 8.15 9.54 16.37
C ASN A 231 9.11 8.33 16.42
N PRO A 232 10.29 8.45 17.06
CA PRO A 232 11.23 7.36 17.21
C PRO A 232 10.63 6.09 17.84
N MET A 233 9.62 6.24 18.70
CA MET A 233 8.91 5.13 19.33
C MET A 233 8.27 4.19 18.30
N ASN A 234 7.73 4.72 17.20
CA ASN A 234 7.12 3.89 16.16
C ASN A 234 8.17 3.01 15.45
N TRP A 235 9.38 3.52 15.25
CA TRP A 235 10.49 2.71 14.71
C TRP A 235 10.94 1.61 15.68
N HIS A 236 11.02 1.92 16.98
CA HIS A 236 11.33 0.94 18.02
C HIS A 236 10.26 -0.18 18.07
N ARG A 237 8.98 0.19 18.07
CA ARG A 237 7.86 -0.76 18.06
C ARG A 237 7.80 -1.59 16.77
N LEU A 238 8.06 -0.99 15.62
CA LEU A 238 8.15 -1.69 14.34
C LEU A 238 9.27 -2.74 14.37
N ALA A 239 10.45 -2.39 14.90
CA ALA A 239 11.56 -3.34 15.04
C ALA A 239 11.23 -4.49 16.01
N GLN A 240 10.63 -4.21 17.16
CA GLN A 240 10.14 -5.26 18.07
C GLN A 240 9.11 -6.17 17.39
N LYS A 241 8.19 -5.59 16.59
CA LYS A 241 7.20 -6.34 15.83
C LYS A 241 7.85 -7.24 14.78
N ALA A 242 8.84 -6.73 14.05
CA ALA A 242 9.60 -7.49 13.05
C ALA A 242 10.27 -8.71 13.67
N ARG A 243 10.95 -8.55 14.83
CA ARG A 243 11.57 -9.66 15.57
C ARG A 243 10.56 -10.73 15.98
N ARG A 244 9.40 -10.32 16.52
CA ARG A 244 8.31 -11.25 16.87
C ARG A 244 7.74 -11.99 15.66
N LEU A 245 7.85 -11.42 14.47
CA LEU A 245 7.42 -12.03 13.20
C LEU A 245 8.52 -12.90 12.55
N GLY A 246 9.72 -12.99 13.14
CA GLY A 246 10.83 -13.80 12.63
C GLY A 246 11.81 -13.06 11.72
N PHE A 247 11.70 -11.73 11.60
CA PHE A 247 12.65 -10.90 10.87
C PHE A 247 13.76 -10.39 11.79
N GLU A 248 15.01 -10.60 11.41
CA GLU A 248 16.19 -10.17 12.16
C GLU A 248 17.25 -9.60 11.21
N SER A 249 17.80 -8.44 11.58
CA SER A 249 18.91 -7.80 10.88
C SER A 249 19.66 -6.90 11.86
N ASP A 250 20.85 -6.42 11.51
CA ASP A 250 21.61 -5.53 12.39
C ASP A 250 20.84 -4.24 12.72
N GLU A 251 20.10 -3.71 11.74
CA GLU A 251 19.28 -2.52 11.95
C GLU A 251 18.05 -2.81 12.82
N ILE A 252 17.39 -3.96 12.61
CA ILE A 252 16.28 -4.39 13.46
C ILE A 252 16.75 -4.57 14.91
N ARG A 253 17.90 -5.22 15.14
CA ARG A 253 18.50 -5.36 16.47
C ARG A 253 18.78 -4.01 17.11
N ARG A 254 19.44 -3.11 16.37
CA ARG A 254 19.78 -1.75 16.83
C ARG A 254 18.54 -0.97 17.25
N LEU A 255 17.49 -0.97 16.42
CA LEU A 255 16.24 -0.26 16.68
C LEU A 255 15.44 -0.89 17.83
N ALA A 256 15.46 -2.23 17.97
CA ALA A 256 14.73 -2.94 19.00
C ALA A 256 15.36 -2.79 20.40
N VAL A 257 16.67 -2.57 20.50
CA VAL A 257 17.36 -2.33 21.78
C VAL A 257 17.23 -0.88 22.23
N THR A 258 17.23 0.06 21.28
CA THR A 258 17.23 1.49 21.59
C THR A 258 15.82 1.96 21.97
N ASN A 259 15.47 1.95 23.26
CA ASN A 259 14.18 2.45 23.75
C ASN A 259 14.14 4.00 23.74
N PRO A 260 13.31 4.65 22.91
CA PRO A 260 13.28 6.10 22.84
C PRO A 260 12.76 6.77 24.13
N ASP A 261 11.91 6.10 24.89
CA ASP A 261 11.41 6.64 26.16
C ASP A 261 12.53 6.71 27.21
N GLU A 262 13.45 5.74 27.21
CA GLU A 262 14.65 5.78 28.06
C GLU A 262 15.56 6.95 27.66
N GLN A 263 15.70 7.25 26.37
CA GLN A 263 16.48 8.42 25.92
C GLN A 263 15.85 9.74 26.36
N VAL A 264 14.51 9.84 26.32
CA VAL A 264 13.78 11.01 26.82
C VAL A 264 13.95 11.15 28.32
N ALA A 265 13.80 10.05 29.08
CA ALA A 265 14.01 10.03 30.53
C ALA A 265 15.44 10.45 30.91
N PHE A 266 16.44 9.91 30.21
CA PHE A 266 17.84 10.23 30.43
C PHE A 266 18.15 11.70 30.13
N LYS A 267 17.64 12.22 29.01
CA LYS A 267 17.78 13.64 28.69
C LYS A 267 17.12 14.54 29.72
N ALA A 268 15.91 14.21 30.17
CA ALA A 268 15.21 14.98 31.19
C ALA A 268 15.99 15.02 32.52
N LEU A 269 16.61 13.90 32.89
CA LEU A 269 17.48 13.80 34.06
C LEU A 269 18.72 14.69 33.92
N GLN A 270 19.38 14.68 32.75
CA GLN A 270 20.53 15.56 32.48
C GLN A 270 20.17 17.05 32.45
N ASP A 271 19.01 17.40 31.86
CA ASP A 271 18.54 18.79 31.79
C ASP A 271 18.18 19.33 33.19
N ALA A 272 17.57 18.49 34.03
CA ALA A 272 17.20 18.87 35.40
C ALA A 272 18.38 18.82 36.39
N ARG A 273 19.35 17.93 36.15
CA ARG A 273 20.55 17.72 36.98
C ARG A 273 21.79 17.60 36.07
N PRO A 274 22.36 18.73 35.64
CA PRO A 274 23.53 18.73 34.77
C PRO A 274 24.73 18.02 35.44
N SER A 275 25.43 17.17 34.67
CA SER A 275 26.57 16.39 35.15
C SER A 275 27.76 17.23 35.62
N SER A 276 27.76 18.54 35.31
CA SER A 276 28.75 19.49 35.83
C SER A 276 28.60 19.77 37.33
N TRP A 277 27.40 19.55 37.89
CA TRP A 277 27.06 19.90 39.28
C TRP A 277 26.50 18.73 40.09
N TYR A 278 26.10 17.65 39.42
CA TYR A 278 25.44 16.50 40.04
C TYR A 278 26.03 15.21 39.49
N GLU A 279 26.18 14.21 40.34
CA GLU A 279 26.57 12.85 39.97
C GLU A 279 25.52 11.85 40.48
N TYR A 280 25.33 10.79 39.70
CA TYR A 280 24.54 9.62 40.09
C TYR A 280 25.47 8.42 40.07
N ASP A 281 25.26 7.45 40.96
CA ASP A 281 25.95 6.16 40.88
C ASP A 281 25.53 5.46 39.57
N GLU A 282 26.51 5.01 38.77
CA GLU A 282 26.26 4.31 37.51
C GLU A 282 25.35 3.08 37.69
N SER A 283 25.43 2.43 38.85
CA SER A 283 24.60 1.28 39.19
C SER A 283 23.13 1.65 39.46
N GLU A 284 22.84 2.89 39.84
CA GLU A 284 21.48 3.38 40.14
C GLU A 284 20.81 4.06 38.95
N VAL A 285 21.58 4.62 38.00
CA VAL A 285 21.04 5.34 36.84
C VAL A 285 20.01 4.49 36.09
N GLN A 286 20.30 3.20 35.87
CA GLN A 286 19.39 2.33 35.15
C GLN A 286 18.07 2.08 35.89
N ASP A 287 18.10 1.99 37.22
CA ASP A 287 16.87 1.87 38.03
C ASP A 287 16.04 3.16 37.96
N ILE A 288 16.69 4.31 38.08
CA ILE A 288 16.03 5.63 37.97
C ILE A 288 15.34 5.77 36.61
N LEU A 289 16.04 5.46 35.52
CA LEU A 289 15.47 5.52 34.17
C LEU A 289 14.28 4.56 34.03
N SER A 290 14.41 3.33 34.53
CA SER A 290 13.34 2.34 34.49
C SER A 290 12.08 2.81 35.23
N ARG A 291 12.25 3.51 36.38
CA ARG A 291 11.14 4.10 37.14
C ARG A 291 10.48 5.26 36.40
N ILE A 292 11.24 6.14 35.75
CA ILE A 292 10.68 7.25 34.95
C ILE A 292 9.89 6.69 33.76
N VAL A 293 10.46 5.72 33.04
CA VAL A 293 9.80 5.08 31.90
C VAL A 293 8.54 4.33 32.35
N HIS A 294 8.57 3.68 33.51
CA HIS A 294 7.38 3.08 34.10
C HIS A 294 6.25 4.11 34.29
N GLU A 295 6.57 5.32 34.77
CA GLU A 295 5.56 6.37 34.90
C GLU A 295 4.97 6.81 33.54
N PHE A 296 5.74 6.79 32.44
CA PHE A 296 5.19 7.05 31.10
C PHE A 296 4.15 6.01 30.70
N THR A 297 4.31 4.75 31.11
CA THR A 297 3.35 3.67 30.79
C THR A 297 1.98 3.86 31.44
N ARG A 298 1.87 4.72 32.45
CA ARG A 298 0.59 5.05 33.11
C ARG A 298 -0.30 5.96 32.26
N ALA A 299 0.25 6.57 31.21
CA ALA A 299 -0.53 7.36 30.27
C ALA A 299 -1.59 6.49 29.58
N ARG A 300 -2.85 6.93 29.61
CA ARG A 300 -3.92 6.28 28.86
C ARG A 300 -3.99 6.86 27.46
N ALA A 301 -4.11 5.98 26.47
CA ALA A 301 -4.49 6.41 25.14
C ALA A 301 -5.79 7.23 25.24
N ARG A 302 -5.85 8.36 24.55
CA ARG A 302 -7.11 9.08 24.40
C ARG A 302 -8.06 8.11 23.69
N VAL A 303 -9.21 7.82 24.32
CA VAL A 303 -10.27 7.06 23.66
C VAL A 303 -10.71 7.91 22.49
N SER A 304 -10.22 7.56 21.31
CA SER A 304 -10.83 8.02 20.08
C SER A 304 -12.22 7.38 20.08
N ASP A 305 -13.26 8.16 19.84
CA ASP A 305 -14.66 7.71 19.74
C ASP A 305 -14.86 6.90 18.42
N GLU A 306 -13.90 6.03 18.15
CA GLU A 306 -13.70 5.29 16.91
C GLU A 306 -14.69 4.14 16.89
N SER A 307 -15.89 4.45 16.39
CA SER A 307 -16.68 3.48 15.63
C SER A 307 -15.73 2.65 14.77
N GLU A 308 -15.71 1.32 14.99
CA GLU A 308 -14.86 0.42 14.22
C GLU A 308 -15.09 0.64 12.72
N SER A 309 -14.06 1.12 12.02
CA SER A 309 -14.18 1.47 10.60
C SER A 309 -14.63 0.26 9.81
N THR A 310 -15.71 0.38 9.06
CA THR A 310 -16.28 -0.68 8.24
C THR A 310 -15.70 -0.63 6.82
N PHE A 311 -15.75 -1.75 6.10
CA PHE A 311 -15.36 -1.79 4.68
C PHE A 311 -16.45 -1.25 3.74
N THR A 312 -17.69 -1.21 4.20
CA THR A 312 -18.84 -0.79 3.40
C THR A 312 -19.73 0.16 4.20
N THR A 313 -20.57 0.90 3.49
CA THR A 313 -21.48 1.88 4.06
C THR A 313 -22.84 1.86 3.34
N ILE A 314 -23.89 2.21 4.07
CA ILE A 314 -25.24 2.48 3.53
C ILE A 314 -25.41 3.95 3.13
N GLY A 315 -24.45 4.81 3.50
CA GLY A 315 -24.39 6.23 3.17
C GLY A 315 -23.62 6.50 1.88
N ALA A 316 -23.02 7.68 1.78
CA ALA A 316 -22.09 8.01 0.72
C ALA A 316 -20.78 7.23 0.92
N GLY A 317 -20.36 6.49 -0.11
CA GLY A 317 -19.07 5.81 -0.12
C GLY A 317 -17.92 6.72 -0.51
N GLU A 318 -16.73 6.14 -0.59
CA GLU A 318 -15.53 6.85 -1.02
C GLU A 318 -15.68 7.29 -2.50
N PRO A 319 -15.47 8.57 -2.84
CA PRO A 319 -15.57 9.04 -4.22
C PRO A 319 -14.57 8.34 -5.15
N ILE A 320 -14.95 8.06 -6.39
CA ILE A 320 -14.11 7.35 -7.39
C ILE A 320 -12.70 7.97 -7.50
N THR A 321 -12.60 9.30 -7.49
CA THR A 321 -11.33 10.05 -7.57
C THR A 321 -10.39 9.83 -6.39
N ARG A 322 -10.90 9.33 -5.25
CA ARG A 322 -10.15 9.01 -4.04
C ARG A 322 -9.90 7.52 -3.82
N ARG A 323 -10.34 6.66 -4.76
CA ARG A 323 -10.20 5.19 -4.68
C ARG A 323 -8.82 4.65 -5.11
N CYS A 324 -7.79 5.48 -5.26
CA CYS A 324 -6.42 5.03 -5.48
C CYS A 324 -5.39 6.04 -4.97
N GLY A 325 -4.14 5.62 -4.91
CA GLY A 325 -3.02 6.46 -4.51
C GLY A 325 -2.93 6.67 -3.00
N ARG A 326 -2.42 7.84 -2.60
CA ARG A 326 -2.25 8.19 -1.18
C ARG A 326 -3.61 8.44 -0.54
N GLN A 327 -3.75 8.08 0.74
CA GLN A 327 -4.95 8.38 1.50
C GLN A 327 -5.07 9.88 1.79
N TYR A 328 -6.30 10.33 2.02
CA TYR A 328 -6.58 11.61 2.65
C TYR A 328 -6.42 11.51 4.17
N SER A 329 -6.11 12.62 4.82
CA SER A 329 -5.81 12.71 6.26
C SER A 329 -6.97 12.21 7.12
N GLY A 330 -8.21 12.61 6.80
CA GLY A 330 -9.42 12.16 7.50
C GLY A 330 -9.61 10.64 7.40
N ALA A 331 -9.39 10.07 6.21
CA ALA A 331 -9.40 8.62 6.00
C ALA A 331 -8.26 7.91 6.76
N TYR A 332 -7.06 8.47 6.75
CA TYR A 332 -5.92 7.88 7.46
C TYR A 332 -6.16 7.82 8.97
N ILE A 333 -6.60 8.92 9.58
CA ILE A 333 -6.86 9.02 11.03
C ILE A 333 -7.92 8.01 11.45
N ARG A 334 -9.00 7.90 10.68
CA ARG A 334 -10.13 7.00 10.96
C ARG A 334 -9.81 5.52 10.72
N ASP A 335 -9.08 5.19 9.66
CA ASP A 335 -8.99 3.79 9.20
C ASP A 335 -7.80 3.03 9.76
N ARG A 336 -6.71 3.72 10.12
CA ARG A 336 -5.41 3.10 10.45
C ARG A 336 -5.48 2.04 11.55
N TRP A 337 -6.36 2.24 12.54
CA TRP A 337 -6.51 1.32 13.67
C TRP A 337 -7.29 0.05 13.33
N SER A 338 -7.93 0.00 12.15
CA SER A 338 -8.65 -1.17 11.64
C SER A 338 -7.80 -2.08 10.74
N PHE A 339 -6.50 -1.80 10.57
CA PHE A 339 -5.62 -2.59 9.71
C PHE A 339 -5.29 -3.93 10.37
N ASN A 340 -5.97 -4.99 9.90
CA ASN A 340 -5.86 -6.32 10.46
C ASN A 340 -5.88 -7.37 9.35
N LEU A 341 -4.89 -8.26 9.34
CA LEU A 341 -4.75 -9.27 8.29
C LEU A 341 -5.99 -10.15 8.17
N ALA A 342 -6.57 -10.61 9.28
CA ALA A 342 -7.75 -11.47 9.24
C ALA A 342 -8.97 -10.75 8.64
N ARG A 343 -9.13 -9.45 8.90
CA ARG A 343 -10.19 -8.63 8.29
C ARG A 343 -9.94 -8.39 6.81
N PHE A 344 -8.69 -8.14 6.43
CA PHE A 344 -8.29 -7.88 5.04
C PHE A 344 -8.39 -9.14 4.17
N SER A 345 -8.13 -10.32 4.74
CA SER A 345 -8.23 -11.60 4.02
C SER A 345 -9.66 -12.13 3.84
N ARG A 346 -10.64 -11.64 4.62
CA ARG A 346 -12.04 -12.09 4.51
C ARG A 346 -12.74 -11.44 3.31
N ARG A 347 -13.71 -12.13 2.71
CA ARG A 347 -14.58 -11.51 1.70
C ARG A 347 -15.39 -10.38 2.34
N THR A 348 -15.48 -9.25 1.65
CA THR A 348 -16.33 -8.13 2.08
C THR A 348 -17.76 -8.38 1.58
N PRO A 349 -18.79 -8.27 2.46
CA PRO A 349 -20.18 -8.42 2.04
C PRO A 349 -20.63 -7.24 1.16
N GLU A 350 -21.60 -7.48 0.29
CA GLU A 350 -22.23 -6.44 -0.52
C GLU A 350 -22.94 -5.39 0.35
N SER A 351 -22.92 -4.14 -0.09
CA SER A 351 -23.66 -3.03 0.51
C SER A 351 -23.93 -1.95 -0.54
N ARG A 352 -24.47 -0.80 -0.11
CA ARG A 352 -24.72 0.33 -1.01
C ARG A 352 -23.43 0.80 -1.68
N ASP A 353 -22.38 1.04 -0.91
CA ASP A 353 -21.06 1.43 -1.43
C ASP A 353 -19.91 1.07 -0.48
N ILE A 354 -18.67 1.32 -0.93
CA ILE A 354 -17.43 1.04 -0.20
C ILE A 354 -16.87 2.26 0.54
N THR A 355 -16.07 2.03 1.58
CA THR A 355 -15.39 3.07 2.36
C THR A 355 -13.92 3.23 1.96
N SER A 356 -13.25 4.26 2.47
CA SER A 356 -11.80 4.44 2.36
C SER A 356 -10.98 3.25 2.89
N LEU A 357 -11.48 2.54 3.91
CA LEU A 357 -10.82 1.34 4.44
C LEU A 357 -10.83 0.20 3.41
N PHE A 358 -11.91 0.04 2.63
CA PHE A 358 -11.95 -0.93 1.55
C PHE A 358 -10.99 -0.57 0.41
N VAL A 359 -10.87 0.72 0.10
CA VAL A 359 -9.86 1.19 -0.87
C VAL A 359 -8.48 0.75 -0.41
N ARG A 360 -8.15 0.90 0.87
CA ARG A 360 -6.85 0.44 1.40
C ARG A 360 -6.67 -1.06 1.36
N LYS A 361 -7.72 -1.81 1.67
CA LYS A 361 -7.72 -3.26 1.51
C LYS A 361 -7.44 -3.69 0.08
N SER A 362 -7.86 -2.93 -0.93
CA SER A 362 -7.61 -3.27 -2.33
C SER A 362 -6.17 -2.97 -2.80
N VAL A 363 -5.46 -2.09 -2.09
CA VAL A 363 -4.04 -1.78 -2.35
C VAL A 363 -3.11 -2.80 -1.69
N PHE A 364 -3.57 -3.44 -0.62
CA PHE A 364 -2.88 -4.48 0.14
C PHE A 364 -3.09 -5.87 -0.47
#